data_AF-A0A9Q0Y0Z3-F1
#
_entry.id   AF-A0A9Q0Y0Z3-F1
#
_cell.length_a   1.000
_cell.length_b   1.000
_cell.length_c   1.000
_cell.angle_alpha   90.00
_cell.angle_beta   90.00
_cell.angle_gamma   90.00
#
_symmetry.space_group_name_H-M   'P 1'
#
loop_
_entity.id
_entity.type
_entity.pdbx_description
1 polymer ?
#
loop_
_entity_poly.entity_id
_entity_poly.type
_entity_poly.pdbx_seq_one_letter_code
_entity_poly.pdbx_strand_id
1 'polypeptide(L)'
;MGHIVLNNDALKPSKLENHLRKCHPDKTDKDWTYFKTLKEKLQKRTTQDSMFASTSKRDYDGLWASYSISQQIAKSGKPHTIGEELILLAAEEVLKTVLHKPAYDIVKRIFHQLLHTETVLEFLDAKDPILKENLIKQKPDIAYLTDLFAKFNEVNLQLQGDRLNLIKAKSIIAAFLVRINVMKQNIGWREFSQFSNLSLTNVQDGDILVYVQHLSALHTDFKTRFEDVLTMEIPQWIINPY
;
A
#
# COMPACT_ATOMS: atom_id res chain seq x y z
N MET A 1 -12.15 9.55 9.97
CA MET A 1 -13.47 9.67 9.32
C MET A 1 -13.70 8.41 8.50
N GLY A 2 -14.84 7.74 8.66
CA GLY A 2 -15.07 6.37 8.20
C GLY A 2 -15.13 6.19 6.68
N HIS A 3 -14.84 4.97 6.23
CA HIS A 3 -15.11 4.52 4.86
C HIS A 3 -16.58 4.78 4.50
N ILE A 4 -16.83 5.67 3.54
CA ILE A 4 -18.17 5.88 3.01
C ILE A 4 -18.45 4.75 2.02
N VAL A 5 -19.14 3.72 2.49
CA VAL A 5 -19.88 2.83 1.60
C VAL A 5 -20.97 3.69 0.96
N LEU A 6 -20.90 3.88 -0.36
CA LEU A 6 -21.94 4.60 -1.09
C LEU A 6 -23.25 3.82 -0.94
N ASN A 7 -24.16 4.34 -0.12
CA ASN A 7 -25.52 3.81 0.00
C ASN A 7 -26.18 3.84 -1.39
N ASN A 8 -26.99 2.85 -1.75
CA ASN A 8 -27.74 2.80 -3.02
C ASN A 8 -28.52 4.09 -3.31
N ASP A 9 -28.92 4.79 -2.26
CA ASP A 9 -29.55 6.11 -2.31
C ASP A 9 -28.68 7.22 -2.92
N ALA A 10 -27.36 7.08 -2.94
CA ALA A 10 -26.39 7.99 -3.55
C ALA A 10 -26.23 7.76 -5.06
N LEU A 11 -26.63 6.58 -5.56
CA LEU A 11 -26.55 6.20 -6.97
C LEU A 11 -27.84 6.53 -7.76
N LYS A 12 -28.80 7.23 -7.12
CA LYS A 12 -30.02 7.68 -7.81
C LYS A 12 -29.66 8.63 -8.96
N PRO A 13 -30.32 8.53 -10.14
CA PRO A 13 -30.00 9.34 -11.31
C PRO A 13 -29.96 10.83 -11.02
N SER A 14 -30.92 11.35 -10.24
CA SER A 14 -30.99 12.75 -9.86
C SER A 14 -29.82 13.22 -8.99
N LYS A 15 -29.27 12.35 -8.14
CA LYS A 15 -28.11 12.68 -7.30
C LYS A 15 -26.80 12.56 -8.07
N LEU A 16 -26.68 11.58 -8.96
CA LEU A 16 -25.54 11.46 -9.86
C LEU A 16 -25.47 12.65 -10.84
N GLU A 17 -26.61 13.09 -11.37
CA GLU A 17 -26.68 14.26 -12.24
C GLU A 17 -26.31 15.54 -11.48
N ASN A 18 -26.82 15.71 -10.25
CA ASN A 18 -26.47 16.87 -9.42
C ASN A 18 -24.98 16.85 -9.02
N HIS A 19 -24.42 15.67 -8.73
CA HIS A 19 -23.00 15.49 -8.47
C HIS A 19 -22.16 15.82 -9.71
N LEU A 20 -22.56 15.36 -10.90
CA LEU A 20 -21.88 15.68 -12.16
C LEU A 20 -21.87 17.20 -12.39
N ARG A 21 -23.03 17.87 -12.25
CA ARG A 21 -23.14 19.33 -12.40
C ARG A 21 -22.32 20.11 -11.38
N LYS A 22 -22.27 19.65 -10.13
CA LYS A 22 -21.64 20.38 -9.02
C LYS A 22 -20.12 20.14 -8.93
N CYS A 23 -19.68 18.90 -9.13
CA CYS A 23 -18.29 18.49 -8.93
C CYS A 23 -17.51 18.38 -10.25
N HIS A 24 -18.19 18.18 -11.38
CA HIS A 24 -17.58 18.02 -12.71
C HIS A 24 -18.34 18.83 -13.77
N PRO A 25 -18.51 20.16 -13.57
CA PRO A 25 -19.29 21.01 -14.48
C PRO A 25 -18.78 20.97 -15.93
N ASP A 26 -17.48 20.72 -16.12
CA ASP A 26 -16.83 20.56 -17.42
C ASP A 26 -17.18 19.27 -18.16
N LYS A 27 -17.86 18.32 -17.49
CA LYS A 27 -18.28 17.03 -18.02
C LYS A 27 -19.80 16.91 -18.23
N THR A 28 -20.56 17.94 -17.88
CA THR A 28 -22.03 17.92 -17.92
C THR A 28 -22.59 17.73 -19.33
N ASP A 29 -21.91 18.31 -20.32
CA ASP A 29 -22.34 18.30 -21.73
C ASP A 29 -21.70 17.16 -22.54
N LYS A 30 -21.01 16.22 -21.88
CA LYS A 30 -20.36 15.10 -22.55
C LYS A 30 -21.39 14.03 -22.91
N ASP A 31 -21.22 13.44 -24.09
CA ASP A 31 -22.12 12.43 -24.60
C ASP A 31 -21.85 11.05 -23.99
N TRP A 32 -22.74 10.10 -24.27
CA TRP A 32 -22.60 8.72 -23.80
C TRP A 32 -21.29 8.07 -24.27
N THR A 33 -20.80 8.44 -25.46
CA THR A 33 -19.57 7.91 -26.06
C THR A 33 -18.34 8.24 -25.21
N TYR A 34 -18.28 9.47 -24.70
CA TYR A 34 -17.27 9.90 -23.74
C TYR A 34 -17.28 9.02 -22.48
N PHE A 35 -18.45 8.82 -21.86
CA PHE A 35 -18.57 8.04 -20.63
C PHE A 35 -18.30 6.55 -20.83
N LYS A 36 -18.67 5.99 -21.99
CA LYS A 36 -18.32 4.61 -22.35
C LYS A 36 -16.81 4.44 -22.47
N THR A 37 -16.15 5.36 -23.17
CA THR A 37 -14.67 5.37 -23.32
C THR A 37 -13.99 5.54 -21.96
N LEU A 38 -14.54 6.41 -21.10
CA LEU A 38 -14.04 6.63 -19.74
C LEU A 38 -14.20 5.37 -18.87
N LYS A 39 -15.34 4.69 -18.95
CA LYS A 39 -15.57 3.40 -18.29
C LYS A 39 -14.57 2.35 -18.75
N GLU A 40 -14.37 2.21 -20.06
CA GLU A 40 -13.39 1.27 -20.62
C GLU A 40 -11.96 1.59 -20.18
N LYS A 41 -11.58 2.87 -20.10
CA LYS A 41 -10.29 3.30 -19.54
C LYS A 41 -10.17 2.96 -18.05
N LEU A 42 -11.23 3.15 -17.26
CA LEU A 42 -11.24 2.81 -15.84
C LEU A 42 -11.20 1.29 -15.60
N GLN A 43 -11.88 0.50 -16.44
CA GLN A 43 -11.85 -0.96 -16.39
C GLN A 43 -10.50 -1.56 -16.83
N LYS A 44 -9.79 -0.87 -17.73
CA LYS A 44 -8.41 -1.22 -18.13
C LYS A 44 -7.35 -0.62 -17.21
N ARG A 45 -7.74 0.19 -16.22
CA ARG A 45 -6.83 0.78 -15.24
C ARG A 45 -6.37 -0.34 -14.31
N THR A 46 -5.05 -0.53 -14.24
CA THR A 46 -4.40 -1.46 -13.32
C THR A 46 -4.89 -1.18 -11.90
N THR A 47 -5.71 -2.06 -11.33
CA THR A 47 -6.17 -2.01 -9.94
C THR A 47 -5.10 -2.61 -9.02
N GLN A 48 -5.24 -2.47 -7.70
CA GLN A 48 -4.35 -3.11 -6.72
C GLN A 48 -4.12 -4.59 -7.04
N ASP A 49 -5.13 -5.33 -7.50
CA ASP A 49 -5.01 -6.74 -7.92
C ASP A 49 -3.96 -6.97 -9.03
N SER A 50 -3.88 -6.06 -9.99
CA SER A 50 -2.89 -6.14 -11.08
C SER A 50 -1.50 -5.58 -10.72
N MET A 51 -1.37 -4.84 -9.61
CA MET A 51 -0.06 -4.43 -9.07
C MET A 51 0.70 -5.61 -8.45
N PHE A 52 -0.02 -6.57 -7.84
CA PHE A 52 0.58 -7.77 -7.24
C PHE A 52 0.81 -8.90 -8.25
N ALA A 53 0.17 -8.87 -9.42
CA ALA A 53 0.39 -9.87 -10.47
C ALA A 53 1.82 -9.86 -11.04
N SER A 54 2.54 -8.73 -10.94
CA SER A 54 3.94 -8.60 -11.32
C SER A 54 4.94 -9.08 -10.26
N THR A 55 4.50 -9.27 -9.01
CA THR A 55 5.37 -9.73 -7.92
C THR A 55 5.28 -11.25 -7.79
N SER A 56 6.13 -11.91 -8.56
CA SER A 56 6.32 -13.37 -8.61
C SER A 56 5.15 -14.17 -9.20
N LYS A 57 5.47 -14.93 -10.25
CA LYS A 57 4.66 -16.06 -10.74
C LYS A 57 4.59 -17.24 -9.74
N ARG A 58 4.89 -17.04 -8.45
CA ARG A 58 5.20 -18.10 -7.48
C ARG A 58 4.28 -18.22 -6.27
N ASP A 59 3.18 -17.49 -6.17
CA ASP A 59 2.25 -17.68 -5.04
C ASP A 59 0.82 -17.97 -5.49
N TYR A 60 0.65 -19.13 -6.15
CA TYR A 60 -0.69 -19.64 -6.48
C TYR A 60 -1.47 -19.99 -5.21
N ASP A 61 -0.76 -20.44 -4.16
CA ASP A 61 -1.36 -20.89 -2.91
C ASP A 61 -1.86 -19.72 -2.06
N GLY A 62 -1.08 -18.63 -1.94
CA GLY A 62 -1.52 -17.41 -1.25
C GLY A 62 -2.69 -16.72 -1.95
N LEU A 63 -2.69 -16.68 -3.28
CA LEU A 63 -3.80 -16.16 -4.07
C LEU A 63 -5.05 -17.04 -3.94
N TRP A 64 -4.88 -18.36 -3.98
CA TRP A 64 -5.96 -19.32 -3.80
C TRP A 64 -6.56 -19.27 -2.39
N ALA A 65 -5.72 -19.11 -1.36
CA ALA A 65 -6.14 -18.91 0.02
C ALA A 65 -6.95 -17.62 0.17
N SER A 66 -6.44 -16.51 -0.37
CA SER A 66 -7.12 -15.20 -0.33
C SER A 66 -8.47 -15.22 -1.05
N TYR A 67 -8.53 -15.87 -2.22
CA TYR A 67 -9.76 -16.10 -2.97
C TYR A 67 -10.74 -16.98 -2.20
N SER A 68 -10.27 -18.08 -1.62
CA SER A 68 -11.10 -19.03 -0.86
C SER A 68 -11.71 -18.36 0.38
N ILE A 69 -10.92 -17.58 1.11
CA ILE A 69 -11.38 -16.80 2.27
C ILE A 69 -12.45 -15.79 1.82
N SER A 70 -12.16 -15.01 0.77
CA SER A 70 -13.11 -14.03 0.22
C SER A 70 -14.41 -14.68 -0.25
N GLN A 71 -14.33 -15.86 -0.86
CA GLN A 71 -15.50 -16.63 -1.30
C GLN A 71 -16.37 -17.08 -0.12
N GLN A 72 -15.77 -17.51 0.99
CA GLN A 72 -16.50 -17.91 2.19
C GLN A 72 -17.16 -16.72 2.90
N ILE A 73 -16.49 -15.57 2.92
CA ILE A 73 -17.05 -14.30 3.43
C ILE A 73 -18.26 -13.86 2.60
N ALA A 74 -18.15 -13.95 1.27
CA ALA A 74 -19.25 -13.63 0.37
C ALA A 74 -20.44 -14.59 0.54
N LYS A 75 -20.18 -15.91 0.65
CA LYS A 75 -21.21 -16.93 0.90
C LYS A 75 -21.92 -16.75 2.25
N SER A 76 -21.23 -16.20 3.24
CA SER A 76 -21.80 -15.92 4.57
C SER A 76 -22.45 -14.53 4.69
N GLY A 77 -22.45 -13.73 3.62
CA GLY A 77 -23.09 -12.41 3.58
C GLY A 77 -22.45 -11.36 4.49
N LYS A 78 -21.17 -11.54 4.86
CA LYS A 78 -20.44 -10.64 5.75
C LYS A 78 -19.68 -9.55 4.96
N PRO A 79 -19.35 -8.41 5.57
CA PRO A 79 -18.53 -7.38 4.94
C PRO A 79 -17.14 -7.92 4.57
N HIS A 80 -16.58 -7.50 3.44
CA HIS A 80 -15.26 -7.95 2.96
C HIS A 80 -14.11 -7.65 3.94
N THR A 81 -14.28 -6.64 4.80
CA THR A 81 -13.32 -6.28 5.86
C THR A 81 -13.25 -7.30 7.00
N ILE A 82 -14.24 -8.21 7.12
CA ILE A 82 -14.25 -9.22 8.18
C ILE A 82 -13.09 -10.20 8.04
N GLY A 83 -12.59 -10.42 6.82
CA GLY A 83 -11.43 -11.29 6.58
C GLY A 83 -10.16 -10.74 7.19
N GLU A 84 -9.92 -9.44 7.02
CA GLU A 84 -8.79 -8.73 7.63
C GLU A 84 -8.91 -8.72 9.16
N GLU A 85 -10.11 -8.42 9.69
CA GLU A 85 -10.37 -8.48 11.13
C GLU A 85 -10.15 -9.89 11.69
N LEU A 86 -10.66 -10.94 11.04
CA LEU A 86 -10.55 -12.31 11.53
C LEU A 86 -9.12 -12.87 11.40
N ILE A 87 -8.39 -12.53 10.34
CA ILE A 87 -6.97 -12.91 10.20
C ILE A 87 -6.14 -12.20 11.27
N LEU A 88 -6.40 -10.91 11.49
CA LEU A 88 -5.74 -10.14 12.55
C LEU A 88 -6.08 -10.71 13.93
N LEU A 89 -7.35 -11.05 14.19
CA LEU A 89 -7.83 -11.66 15.44
C LEU A 89 -7.29 -13.08 15.63
N ALA A 90 -7.18 -13.88 14.58
CA ALA A 90 -6.64 -15.24 14.64
C ALA A 90 -5.13 -15.21 14.89
N ALA A 91 -4.41 -14.32 14.21
CA ALA A 91 -3.02 -14.05 14.53
C ALA A 91 -2.90 -13.57 15.99
N GLU A 92 -3.72 -12.60 16.39
CA GLU A 92 -3.76 -12.05 17.75
C GLU A 92 -4.02 -13.13 18.82
N GLU A 93 -4.93 -14.07 18.56
CA GLU A 93 -5.29 -15.16 19.47
C GLU A 93 -4.16 -16.19 19.59
N VAL A 94 -3.57 -16.61 18.46
CA VAL A 94 -2.38 -17.48 18.45
C VAL A 94 -1.23 -16.81 19.21
N LEU A 95 -1.07 -15.50 19.07
CA LEU A 95 0.01 -14.76 19.72
C LEU A 95 -0.27 -14.49 21.20
N LYS A 96 -1.52 -14.24 21.59
CA LYS A 96 -1.93 -14.16 23.01
C LYS A 96 -1.74 -15.49 23.73
N THR A 97 -2.11 -16.59 23.08
CA THR A 97 -2.00 -17.94 23.63
C THR A 97 -0.56 -18.43 23.68
N VAL A 98 0.28 -18.10 22.68
CA VAL A 98 1.69 -18.53 22.61
C VAL A 98 2.65 -17.60 23.35
N LEU A 99 2.39 -16.28 23.41
CA LEU A 99 3.32 -15.27 23.93
C LEU A 99 2.82 -14.49 25.15
N HIS A 100 1.57 -14.70 25.59
CA HIS A 100 0.99 -14.15 26.83
C HIS A 100 1.15 -12.62 27.03
N LYS A 101 0.93 -11.82 25.98
CA LYS A 101 0.99 -10.33 26.02
C LYS A 101 -0.17 -9.66 25.23
N PRO A 102 -0.45 -8.36 25.42
CA PRO A 102 -1.52 -7.65 24.69
C PRO A 102 -1.13 -7.21 23.26
N ALA A 103 -2.13 -7.19 22.38
CA ALA A 103 -2.03 -7.25 20.90
C ALA A 103 -1.35 -6.07 20.20
N TYR A 104 -1.58 -4.84 20.67
CA TYR A 104 -1.02 -3.64 20.04
C TYR A 104 0.51 -3.58 20.17
N ASP A 105 1.03 -3.95 21.34
CA ASP A 105 2.47 -4.10 21.57
C ASP A 105 3.03 -5.27 20.77
N ILE A 106 2.22 -6.30 20.49
CA ILE A 106 2.62 -7.51 19.77
C ILE A 106 2.72 -7.29 18.27
N VAL A 107 1.78 -6.63 17.58
CA VAL A 107 1.89 -6.47 16.10
C VAL A 107 3.07 -5.57 15.74
N LYS A 108 3.26 -4.49 16.51
CA LYS A 108 4.43 -3.61 16.40
C LYS A 108 5.71 -4.33 16.80
N ARG A 109 5.66 -5.21 17.83
CA ARG A 109 6.77 -6.10 18.15
C ARG A 109 7.00 -7.14 17.07
N ILE A 110 6.01 -7.76 16.44
CA ILE A 110 6.18 -8.87 15.48
C ILE A 110 6.90 -8.40 14.25
N PHE A 111 6.53 -7.25 13.68
CA PHE A 111 7.34 -6.66 12.62
C PHE A 111 8.76 -6.34 13.10
N HIS A 112 8.93 -5.91 14.35
CA HIS A 112 10.24 -5.69 14.97
C HIS A 112 10.95 -6.99 15.44
N GLN A 113 10.26 -8.13 15.61
CA GLN A 113 10.69 -9.32 16.35
C GLN A 113 10.91 -10.48 15.36
N LEU A 114 10.16 -10.53 14.25
CA LEU A 114 10.56 -11.26 13.03
C LEU A 114 11.89 -10.74 12.48
N LEU A 115 12.09 -9.42 12.55
CA LEU A 115 13.28 -8.77 12.03
C LEU A 115 14.49 -8.84 12.99
N HIS A 116 14.27 -8.74 14.32
CA HIS A 116 15.38 -8.49 15.27
C HIS A 116 15.61 -9.56 16.35
N THR A 117 15.02 -10.75 16.30
CA THR A 117 15.25 -11.73 17.38
C THR A 117 15.49 -13.16 16.91
N GLU A 118 16.65 -13.70 17.32
CA GLU A 118 17.01 -15.12 17.33
C GLU A 118 15.90 -16.03 17.91
N THR A 119 15.10 -15.56 18.85
CA THR A 119 14.11 -16.40 19.57
C THR A 119 13.03 -17.01 18.69
N VAL A 120 12.58 -16.32 17.63
CA VAL A 120 11.63 -16.90 16.66
C VAL A 120 12.32 -17.96 15.80
N LEU A 121 13.58 -17.71 15.44
CA LEU A 121 14.39 -18.66 14.68
C LEU A 121 14.73 -19.90 15.53
N GLU A 122 15.01 -19.74 16.82
CA GLU A 122 15.24 -20.82 17.79
C GLU A 122 13.97 -21.66 18.01
N PHE A 123 12.81 -21.01 18.14
CA PHE A 123 11.53 -21.72 18.24
C PHE A 123 11.24 -22.55 16.97
N LEU A 124 11.41 -21.94 15.80
CA LEU A 124 11.20 -22.64 14.52
C LEU A 124 12.25 -23.73 14.30
N ASP A 125 13.46 -23.60 14.83
CA ASP A 125 14.47 -24.67 14.76
C ASP A 125 13.99 -25.97 15.40
N ALA A 126 13.26 -25.86 16.51
CA ALA A 126 12.72 -27.01 17.22
C ALA A 126 11.39 -27.53 16.65
N LYS A 127 10.68 -26.74 15.85
CA LYS A 127 9.30 -27.02 15.42
C LYS A 127 9.13 -27.22 13.92
N ASP A 128 9.77 -26.38 13.12
CA ASP A 128 9.72 -26.40 11.67
C ASP A 128 10.99 -25.76 11.07
N PRO A 129 12.07 -26.55 10.91
CA PRO A 129 13.33 -26.07 10.35
C PRO A 129 13.21 -25.56 8.91
N ILE A 130 12.26 -26.10 8.14
CA ILE A 130 12.04 -25.69 6.74
C ILE A 130 11.47 -24.27 6.73
N LEU A 131 10.48 -24.00 7.58
CA LEU A 131 9.92 -22.66 7.73
C LEU A 131 10.94 -21.67 8.26
N LYS A 132 11.81 -22.09 9.20
CA LYS A 132 12.95 -21.28 9.66
C LYS A 132 13.85 -20.85 8.51
N GLU A 133 14.31 -21.78 7.68
CA GLU A 133 15.18 -21.47 6.54
C GLU A 133 14.51 -20.53 5.54
N ASN A 134 13.23 -20.75 5.24
CA ASN A 134 12.47 -19.88 4.35
C ASN A 134 12.34 -18.47 4.92
N LEU A 135 12.09 -18.34 6.23
CA LEU A 135 11.99 -17.05 6.89
C LEU A 135 13.32 -16.30 6.87
N ILE A 136 14.44 -16.99 7.09
CA ILE A 136 15.79 -16.40 6.99
C ILE A 136 16.03 -15.87 5.58
N LYS A 137 15.68 -16.66 4.55
CA LYS A 137 15.83 -16.26 3.13
C LYS A 137 15.00 -15.03 2.78
N GLN A 138 13.80 -14.89 3.34
CA GLN A 138 12.88 -13.76 3.07
C GLN A 138 13.11 -12.54 3.96
N LYS A 139 14.02 -12.63 4.95
CA LYS A 139 14.26 -11.58 5.94
C LYS A 139 14.62 -10.22 5.33
N PRO A 140 15.51 -10.12 4.32
CA PRO A 140 15.80 -8.84 3.66
C PRO A 140 14.57 -8.24 2.96
N ASP A 141 13.74 -9.06 2.32
CA ASP A 141 12.54 -8.60 1.61
C ASP A 141 11.52 -8.01 2.58
N ILE A 142 11.30 -8.69 3.70
CA ILE A 142 10.43 -8.22 4.78
C ILE A 142 10.96 -6.90 5.35
N ALA A 143 12.28 -6.80 5.56
CA ALA A 143 12.94 -5.60 6.07
C ALA A 143 12.74 -4.39 5.16
N TYR A 144 13.03 -4.58 3.87
CA TYR A 144 12.87 -3.58 2.83
C TYR A 144 11.41 -3.10 2.73
N LEU A 145 10.45 -4.03 2.69
CA LEU A 145 9.03 -3.69 2.61
C LEU A 145 8.55 -2.94 3.86
N THR A 146 8.98 -3.37 5.04
CA THR A 146 8.63 -2.71 6.31
C THR A 146 9.07 -1.25 6.32
N ASP A 147 10.32 -0.98 5.94
CA ASP A 147 10.84 0.39 5.86
C ASP A 147 10.09 1.21 4.79
N LEU A 148 9.82 0.62 3.63
CA LEU A 148 9.08 1.30 2.56
C LEU A 148 7.65 1.65 2.97
N PHE A 149 6.93 0.74 3.63
CA PHE A 149 5.59 0.98 4.16
C PHE A 149 5.58 2.06 5.24
N ALA A 150 6.61 2.14 6.08
CA ALA A 150 6.74 3.23 7.02
C ALA A 150 6.82 4.60 6.30
N LYS A 151 7.57 4.68 5.20
CA LYS A 151 7.64 5.92 4.38
C LYS A 151 6.31 6.25 3.71
N PHE A 152 5.59 5.26 3.18
CA PHE A 152 4.24 5.49 2.64
C PHE A 152 3.28 5.98 3.72
N ASN A 153 3.34 5.39 4.91
CA ASN A 153 2.48 5.79 6.00
C ASN A 153 2.76 7.23 6.44
N GLU A 154 4.03 7.66 6.48
CA GLU A 154 4.41 9.06 6.74
C GLU A 154 3.72 10.01 5.75
N VAL A 155 3.76 9.69 4.45
CA VAL A 155 3.11 10.49 3.40
C VAL A 155 1.59 10.45 3.50
N ASN A 156 1.00 9.27 3.75
CA ASN A 156 -0.44 9.11 3.90
C ASN A 156 -0.96 9.95 5.08
N LEU A 157 -0.25 9.98 6.21
CA LEU A 157 -0.59 10.82 7.35
C LEU A 157 -0.53 12.32 6.99
N GLN A 158 0.49 12.74 6.25
CA GLN A 158 0.58 14.13 5.76
C GLN A 158 -0.59 14.49 4.82
N LEU A 159 -1.02 13.55 3.98
CA LEU A 159 -2.15 13.71 3.06
C LEU A 159 -3.53 13.61 3.74
N GLN A 160 -3.61 13.14 4.98
CA GLN A 160 -4.87 13.04 5.74
C GLN A 160 -5.06 14.17 6.76
N GLY A 161 -4.10 15.10 6.89
CA GLY A 161 -4.16 16.16 7.89
C GLY A 161 -5.26 17.20 7.65
N ASP A 162 -5.87 17.69 8.73
CA ASP A 162 -7.03 18.60 8.72
C ASP A 162 -6.82 19.94 7.97
N ARG A 163 -5.58 20.31 7.65
CA ARG A 163 -5.22 21.55 6.94
C ARG A 163 -4.66 21.29 5.53
N LEU A 164 -4.93 20.13 4.95
CA LEU A 164 -4.50 19.79 3.60
C LEU A 164 -5.25 20.62 2.55
N ASN A 165 -4.51 21.18 1.61
CA ASN A 165 -5.06 21.78 0.40
C ASN A 165 -4.28 21.25 -0.82
N LEU A 166 -4.75 21.56 -2.02
CA LEU A 166 -4.21 20.98 -3.25
C LEU A 166 -2.75 21.38 -3.51
N ILE A 167 -2.35 22.57 -3.09
CA ILE A 167 -0.95 23.05 -3.17
C ILE A 167 -0.06 22.18 -2.28
N LYS A 168 -0.47 21.98 -1.01
CA LYS A 168 0.28 21.14 -0.06
C LYS A 168 0.32 19.69 -0.52
N ALA A 169 -0.81 19.14 -0.98
CA ALA A 169 -0.87 17.77 -1.51
C ALA A 169 0.11 17.59 -2.68
N LYS A 170 0.12 18.54 -3.63
CA LYS A 170 1.10 18.56 -4.73
C LYS A 170 2.54 18.57 -4.22
N SER A 171 2.87 19.44 -3.28
CA SER A 171 4.22 19.52 -2.70
C SER A 171 4.63 18.23 -1.98
N ILE A 172 3.73 17.62 -1.19
CA ILE A 172 3.97 16.36 -0.47
C ILE A 172 4.25 15.22 -1.46
N ILE A 173 3.39 15.05 -2.47
CA ILE A 173 3.54 13.98 -3.48
C ILE A 173 4.83 14.18 -4.30
N ALA A 174 5.11 15.41 -4.74
CA ALA A 174 6.33 15.73 -5.49
C ALA A 174 7.59 15.46 -4.65
N ALA A 175 7.60 15.86 -3.38
CA ALA A 175 8.71 15.58 -2.47
C ALA A 175 8.90 14.08 -2.26
N PHE A 176 7.81 13.31 -2.17
CA PHE A 176 7.89 11.86 -2.02
C PHE A 176 8.47 11.17 -3.26
N LEU A 177 8.12 11.60 -4.47
CA LEU A 177 8.74 11.11 -5.70
C LEU A 177 10.27 11.34 -5.72
N VAL A 178 10.71 12.51 -5.26
CA VAL A 178 12.16 12.78 -5.09
C VAL A 178 12.77 11.82 -4.08
N ARG A 179 12.12 11.59 -2.92
CA ARG A 179 12.59 10.64 -1.92
C ARG A 179 12.69 9.21 -2.47
N ILE A 180 11.77 8.75 -3.31
CA ILE A 180 11.86 7.42 -3.96
C ILE A 180 13.13 7.31 -4.81
N ASN A 181 13.49 8.36 -5.57
CA ASN A 181 14.73 8.33 -6.35
C ASN A 181 15.99 8.29 -5.48
N VAL A 182 16.01 9.05 -4.38
CA VAL A 182 17.11 9.01 -3.41
C VAL A 182 17.20 7.63 -2.77
N MET A 183 16.07 7.03 -2.39
CA MET A 183 15.99 5.65 -1.88
C MET A 183 16.59 4.64 -2.87
N LYS A 184 16.23 4.76 -4.14
CA LYS A 184 16.74 3.90 -5.22
C LYS A 184 18.24 4.03 -5.39
N GLN A 185 18.76 5.26 -5.44
CA GLN A 185 20.20 5.51 -5.59
C GLN A 185 20.99 4.94 -4.42
N ASN A 186 20.55 5.23 -3.20
CA ASN A 186 21.23 4.79 -1.99
C ASN A 186 21.24 3.26 -1.87
N ILE A 187 20.13 2.56 -2.13
CA ILE A 187 20.12 1.09 -2.17
C ILE A 187 21.10 0.57 -3.23
N GLY A 188 21.13 1.19 -4.41
CA GLY A 188 22.08 0.84 -5.47
C GLY A 188 23.55 1.01 -5.06
N TRP A 189 23.84 1.93 -4.14
CA TRP A 189 25.16 2.14 -3.56
C TRP A 189 25.41 1.36 -2.25
N ARG A 190 24.51 0.45 -1.86
CA ARG A 190 24.55 -0.27 -0.58
C ARG A 190 24.49 0.64 0.66
N GLU A 191 23.91 1.83 0.50
CA GLU A 191 23.70 2.79 1.59
C GLU A 191 22.29 2.64 2.17
N PHE A 192 22.21 1.98 3.33
CA PHE A 192 20.93 1.62 3.97
C PHE A 192 20.55 2.52 5.15
N SER A 193 21.24 3.66 5.35
CA SER A 193 21.04 4.54 6.51
C SER A 193 19.60 5.02 6.74
N GLN A 194 18.81 5.14 5.68
CA GLN A 194 17.38 5.51 5.74
C GLN A 194 16.41 4.33 5.88
N PHE A 195 16.94 3.10 5.84
CA PHE A 195 16.24 1.82 5.95
C PHE A 195 16.66 1.14 7.27
N SER A 196 16.01 1.53 8.37
CA SER A 196 16.37 1.10 9.71
C SER A 196 16.28 -0.41 9.92
N ASN A 197 15.38 -1.09 9.19
CA ASN A 197 15.23 -2.53 9.26
C ASN A 197 16.16 -3.23 8.27
N LEU A 198 16.24 -2.76 7.02
CA LEU A 198 17.05 -3.39 5.98
C LEU A 198 18.55 -3.36 6.30
N SER A 199 19.03 -2.27 6.91
CA SER A 199 20.44 -2.11 7.33
C SER A 199 20.91 -3.17 8.33
N LEU A 200 19.98 -3.86 8.98
CA LEU A 200 20.25 -4.91 9.97
C LEU A 200 20.18 -6.33 9.36
N THR A 201 20.05 -6.44 8.04
CA THR A 201 19.94 -7.72 7.32
C THR A 201 21.11 -7.96 6.36
N ASN A 202 21.34 -9.23 6.02
CA ASN A 202 22.37 -9.62 5.07
C ASN A 202 21.85 -9.54 3.62
N VAL A 203 21.85 -8.33 3.06
CA VAL A 203 21.32 -8.05 1.71
C VAL A 203 22.33 -8.49 0.62
N GLN A 204 21.89 -9.39 -0.26
CA GLN A 204 22.68 -9.87 -1.39
C GLN A 204 22.59 -8.94 -2.60
N ASP A 205 23.54 -9.06 -3.55
CA ASP A 205 23.50 -8.26 -4.79
C ASP A 205 22.24 -8.50 -5.63
N GLY A 206 21.72 -9.74 -5.62
CA GLY A 206 20.46 -10.07 -6.27
C GLY A 206 19.28 -9.30 -5.70
N ASP A 207 19.24 -9.15 -4.37
CA ASP A 207 18.17 -8.42 -3.66
C ASP A 207 18.22 -6.92 -3.99
N ILE A 208 19.43 -6.34 -4.04
CA ILE A 208 19.63 -4.93 -4.42
C ILE A 208 19.04 -4.63 -5.80
N LEU A 209 19.31 -5.51 -6.78
CA LEU A 209 18.78 -5.35 -8.12
C LEU A 209 17.24 -5.35 -8.11
N VAL A 210 16.63 -6.28 -7.37
CA VAL A 210 15.17 -6.37 -7.21
C VAL A 210 14.60 -5.12 -6.56
N TYR A 211 15.22 -4.61 -5.49
CA TYR A 211 14.75 -3.40 -4.79
C TYR A 211 14.89 -2.14 -5.64
N VAL A 212 16.00 -1.99 -6.36
CA VAL A 212 16.19 -0.86 -7.29
C VAL A 212 15.13 -0.88 -8.40
N GLN A 213 14.86 -2.05 -8.98
CA GLN A 213 13.82 -2.23 -10.00
C GLN A 213 12.44 -1.92 -9.44
N HIS A 214 12.13 -2.40 -8.24
CA HIS A 214 10.87 -2.13 -7.56
C HIS A 214 10.68 -0.63 -7.30
N LEU A 215 11.67 0.07 -6.76
CA LEU A 215 11.59 1.52 -6.54
C LEU A 215 11.45 2.31 -7.85
N SER A 216 12.06 1.82 -8.94
CA SER A 216 11.89 2.43 -10.27
C SER A 216 10.46 2.26 -10.81
N ALA A 217 9.90 1.06 -10.69
CA ALA A 217 8.51 0.79 -11.06
C ALA A 217 7.54 1.62 -10.21
N LEU A 218 7.77 1.66 -8.89
CA LEU A 218 6.99 2.43 -7.94
C LEU A 218 7.01 3.94 -8.25
N HIS A 219 8.18 4.50 -8.53
CA HIS A 219 8.30 5.90 -8.92
C HIS A 219 7.48 6.21 -10.17
N THR A 220 7.57 5.32 -11.17
CA THR A 220 6.83 5.47 -12.43
C THR A 220 5.32 5.44 -12.18
N ASP A 221 4.86 4.47 -11.38
CA ASP A 221 3.46 4.35 -11.02
C ASP A 221 2.94 5.57 -10.27
N PHE A 222 3.65 6.05 -9.24
CA PHE A 222 3.27 7.26 -8.51
C PHE A 222 3.21 8.48 -9.43
N LYS A 223 4.17 8.62 -10.35
CA LYS A 223 4.20 9.73 -11.32
C LYS A 223 2.98 9.68 -12.24
N THR A 224 2.61 8.51 -12.74
CA THR A 224 1.42 8.32 -13.59
C THR A 224 0.12 8.51 -12.79
N ARG A 225 0.07 8.01 -11.56
CA ARG A 225 -1.14 8.04 -10.73
C ARG A 225 -1.53 9.44 -10.30
N PHE A 226 -0.53 10.29 -10.02
CA PHE A 226 -0.72 11.67 -9.55
C PHE A 226 -0.31 12.70 -10.61
N GLU A 227 -0.29 12.31 -11.89
CA GLU A 227 0.10 13.18 -12.99
C GLU A 227 -0.68 14.49 -12.97
N ASP A 228 -2.01 14.41 -12.82
CA ASP A 228 -2.93 15.54 -12.74
C ASP A 228 -2.57 16.54 -11.63
N VAL A 229 -2.26 16.04 -10.43
CA VAL A 229 -1.83 16.86 -9.30
C VAL A 229 -0.44 17.45 -9.54
N LEU A 230 0.47 16.68 -10.13
CA LEU A 230 1.86 17.09 -10.38
C LEU A 230 1.97 18.13 -11.51
N THR A 231 1.17 18.01 -12.56
CA THR A 231 1.16 18.94 -13.70
C THR A 231 0.28 20.16 -13.47
N MET A 232 -0.54 20.17 -12.42
CA MET A 232 -1.43 21.30 -12.11
C MET A 232 -0.65 22.61 -11.99
N GLU A 233 -0.97 23.60 -12.82
CA GLU A 233 -0.45 24.95 -12.67
C GLU A 233 -1.15 25.65 -11.51
N ILE A 234 -0.37 26.20 -10.58
CA ILE A 234 -0.89 26.97 -9.45
C ILE A 234 -0.71 28.45 -9.81
N PRO A 235 -1.79 29.22 -10.01
CA PRO A 235 -1.69 30.64 -10.31
C PRO A 235 -0.89 31.40 -9.25
N GLN A 236 -0.03 32.32 -9.70
CA GLN A 236 0.90 33.05 -8.82
C GLN A 236 0.19 33.83 -7.72
N TRP A 237 -1.00 34.38 -8.01
CA TRP A 237 -1.80 35.13 -7.04
C TRP A 237 -2.36 34.26 -5.88
N ILE A 238 -2.39 32.93 -6.04
CA ILE A 238 -2.76 32.01 -4.95
C ILE A 238 -1.55 31.77 -4.03
N ILE A 239 -0.34 31.78 -4.59
CA ILE A 239 0.92 31.56 -3.85
C ILE A 239 1.37 32.85 -3.16
N ASN A 240 1.28 33.97 -3.87
CA ASN A 240 1.59 35.30 -3.36
C ASN A 240 0.40 36.25 -3.63
N PRO A 241 -0.55 36.37 -2.69
CA PRO A 241 -1.74 37.18 -2.85
C PRO A 241 -1.53 38.70 -2.69
N TYR A 242 -0.29 39.14 -2.44
CA TYR A 242 0.08 40.55 -2.21
C TYR A 242 1.26 41.00 -3.04
#